data_AF-A0A538GCI6-F1
#
_entry.id   AF-A0A538GCI6-F1
#
_cell.length_a   1.000
_cell.length_b   1.000
_cell.length_c   1.000
_cell.angle_alpha   90.00
_cell.angle_beta   90.00
_cell.angle_gamma   90.00
#
_symmetry.space_group_name_H-M   'P 1'
#
loop_
_entity.id
_entity.type
_entity.pdbx_description
1 polymer ?
#
loop_
_entity_poly.entity_id
_entity_poly.type
_entity_poly.pdbx_seq_one_letter_code
_entity_poly.pdbx_strand_id
1 'polypeptide(L)'
;MSNDKGQPDEPKGEPDQEQAFGELRHYVPAEILNVSFPAAVRGYDRRAVDAHIKRVNRLIAEIKAGASPRAAVRHALEQTEQQVSGLLERARETADEITATARREAETEADGIRAKAAELLVNANAEADATKTEAEKLLADSKAEAETGLAKARAEAEDILVRSRLEAENTVKGAQGEADERLQQLRAELASLRGQTEARMREFQADTAAVWEERRQLLEQMRGMASRLVDLANAATEREPDEPDLLEALEPKTQAETEPQAANSGEAESTVPTVEAGEPTNGEGRTPKKIAGSGQSKQGIKTRRRPS
;
A
#
# COMPACT_ATOMS: atom_id res chain seq x y z
N MET A 1 67.80 24.52 -16.96
CA MET A 1 68.37 25.73 -17.58
C MET A 1 68.98 26.57 -16.48
N SER A 2 70.15 27.14 -16.79
CA SER A 2 70.85 28.19 -16.05
C SER A 2 71.60 27.71 -14.81
N ASN A 3 72.90 27.43 -14.96
CA ASN A 3 74.02 28.40 -14.95
C ASN A 3 74.46 28.65 -13.50
N ASP A 4 75.64 28.12 -13.17
CA ASP A 4 76.90 28.88 -13.24
C ASP A 4 76.98 29.84 -12.07
N LYS A 5 77.72 29.40 -11.03
CA LYS A 5 78.64 30.18 -10.19
C LYS A 5 79.54 29.14 -9.53
N GLY A 6 80.78 28.99 -9.94
CA GLY A 6 81.80 30.02 -9.78
C GLY A 6 82.67 29.56 -8.62
N GLN A 7 83.75 28.86 -8.96
CA GLN A 7 84.85 28.58 -8.05
C GLN A 7 85.29 29.89 -7.37
N PRO A 8 85.40 29.94 -6.04
CA PRO A 8 86.24 30.93 -5.40
C PRO A 8 87.66 30.39 -5.38
N ASP A 9 88.53 31.14 -6.05
CA ASP A 9 89.98 31.01 -6.01
C ASP A 9 90.50 30.85 -4.58
N GLU A 10 91.37 29.86 -4.36
CA GLU A 10 92.26 29.81 -3.21
C GLU A 10 93.29 30.94 -3.33
N PRO A 11 93.39 31.87 -2.37
CA PRO A 11 94.61 32.63 -2.20
C PRO A 11 95.60 31.77 -1.40
N LYS A 12 96.52 31.11 -2.11
CA LYS A 12 97.81 30.71 -1.53
C LYS A 12 98.59 31.97 -1.18
N GLY A 13 98.60 32.32 0.11
CA GLY A 13 99.41 33.40 0.65
C GLY A 13 99.92 33.02 2.05
N GLU A 14 101.14 32.52 2.10
CA GLU A 14 102.00 32.59 3.28
C GLU A 14 103.25 33.42 2.89
N PRO A 15 103.98 34.06 3.83
CA PRO A 15 103.78 34.07 5.29
C PRO A 15 103.93 35.46 5.97
N ASP A 16 103.34 35.57 7.17
CA ASP A 16 103.95 36.13 8.40
C ASP A 16 104.82 37.40 8.34
N GLN A 17 104.35 38.49 7.73
CA GLN A 17 105.03 39.78 7.90
C GLN A 17 104.17 40.89 8.53
N GLU A 18 102.84 40.80 8.46
CA GLU A 18 101.97 41.80 9.09
C GLU A 18 101.68 41.50 10.57
N GLN A 19 101.76 40.24 11.01
CA GLN A 19 101.62 39.88 12.43
C GLN A 19 102.84 40.32 13.26
N ALA A 20 104.04 40.31 12.68
CA ALA A 20 105.27 40.69 13.36
C ALA A 20 105.30 42.18 13.79
N PHE A 21 104.72 43.08 12.98
CA PHE A 21 104.61 44.50 13.35
C PHE A 21 103.48 44.81 14.35
N GLY A 22 102.52 43.91 14.52
CA GLY A 22 101.46 44.02 15.53
C GLY A 22 101.95 43.66 16.93
N GLU A 23 102.78 42.61 17.06
CA GLU A 23 103.32 42.16 18.34
C GLU A 23 104.31 43.17 18.96
N LEU A 24 105.10 43.87 18.13
CA LEU A 24 106.04 44.90 18.57
C LEU A 24 105.37 46.18 19.13
N ARG A 25 104.07 46.39 18.92
CA ARG A 25 103.34 47.55 19.48
C ARG A 25 103.06 47.42 20.99
N HIS A 26 103.29 46.24 21.57
CA HIS A 26 102.91 45.92 22.94
C HIS A 26 104.07 46.02 23.94
N TYR A 27 105.31 46.05 23.45
CA TYR A 27 106.50 46.07 24.29
C TYR A 27 107.36 47.30 23.97
N VAL A 28 107.26 48.31 24.83
CA VAL A 28 108.23 49.41 24.90
C VAL A 28 109.20 49.06 26.03
N PRO A 29 110.48 48.75 25.74
CA PRO A 29 111.49 48.46 26.75
C PRO A 29 111.59 49.59 27.78
N ALA A 30 111.79 49.24 29.05
CA ALA A 30 111.95 50.22 30.14
C ALA A 30 113.13 51.19 29.89
N GLU A 31 114.11 50.76 29.09
CA GLU A 31 115.25 51.53 28.64
C GLU A 31 114.86 52.78 27.82
N ILE A 32 113.75 52.71 27.06
CA ILE A 32 113.24 53.84 26.25
C ILE A 32 112.40 54.80 27.10
N LEU A 33 111.79 54.30 28.18
CA LEU A 33 111.00 55.12 29.10
C LEU A 33 111.90 55.89 30.10
N ASN A 34 113.06 55.31 30.42
CA ASN A 34 114.02 55.83 31.39
C ASN A 34 115.39 56.11 30.75
N VAL A 35 115.42 56.90 29.68
CA VAL A 35 116.68 57.26 29.01
C VAL A 35 117.41 58.36 29.79
N SER A 36 118.70 58.17 30.03
CA SER A 36 119.61 59.18 30.60
C SER A 36 120.58 59.66 29.52
N PHE A 37 120.70 60.97 29.35
CA PHE A 37 121.59 61.57 28.36
C PHE A 37 122.82 62.20 29.03
N PRO A 38 124.04 62.01 28.49
CA PRO A 38 125.25 62.64 29.02
C PRO A 38 125.24 64.18 28.82
N ALA A 39 125.75 64.92 29.80
CA ALA A 39 125.78 66.39 29.77
C ALA A 39 126.99 66.91 28.98
N ALA A 40 126.76 67.77 27.99
CA ALA A 40 127.80 68.45 27.21
C ALA A 40 127.75 69.98 27.45
N VAL A 41 128.89 70.66 27.27
CA VAL A 41 129.04 72.13 27.48
C VAL A 41 128.08 72.96 26.62
N ARG A 42 127.60 72.39 25.50
CA ARG A 42 126.55 72.97 24.66
C ARG A 42 125.58 71.87 24.22
N GLY A 43 124.32 71.99 24.59
CA GLY A 43 123.29 70.99 24.34
C GLY A 43 121.88 71.55 24.49
N TYR A 44 120.88 70.71 24.22
CA TYR A 44 119.47 71.06 24.42
C TYR A 44 119.18 71.31 25.90
N ASP A 45 118.27 72.25 26.19
CA ASP A 45 117.87 72.55 27.56
C ASP A 45 117.26 71.31 28.23
N ARG A 46 117.91 70.84 29.29
CA ARG A 46 117.49 69.70 30.09
C ARG A 46 116.04 69.79 30.53
N ARG A 47 115.56 70.97 30.94
CA ARG A 47 114.16 71.14 31.39
C ARG A 47 113.16 70.99 30.24
N ALA A 48 113.51 71.50 29.06
CA ALA A 48 112.68 71.38 27.85
C ALA A 48 112.65 69.93 27.33
N VAL A 49 113.79 69.23 27.37
CA VAL A 49 113.91 67.82 27.02
C VAL A 49 113.14 66.93 28.00
N ASP A 50 113.28 67.14 29.31
CA ASP A 50 112.52 66.39 30.32
C ASP A 50 111.01 66.59 30.15
N ALA A 51 110.56 67.82 29.85
CA ALA A 51 109.16 68.11 29.55
C ALA A 51 108.67 67.44 28.25
N HIS A 52 109.54 67.33 27.23
CA HIS A 52 109.24 66.62 26.01
C HIS A 52 109.16 65.10 26.23
N ILE A 53 110.12 64.50 26.93
CA ILE A 53 110.13 63.08 27.29
C ILE A 53 108.91 62.73 28.15
N LYS A 54 108.53 63.56 29.13
CA LYS A 54 107.30 63.36 29.91
C LYS A 54 106.04 63.36 29.03
N ARG A 55 105.98 64.24 28.03
CA ARG A 55 104.87 64.26 27.05
C ARG A 55 104.87 63.02 26.16
N VAL A 56 106.03 62.59 25.67
CA VAL A 56 106.17 61.39 24.84
C VAL A 56 105.83 60.13 25.65
N ASN A 57 106.34 59.98 26.87
CA ASN A 57 106.03 58.87 27.76
C ASN A 57 104.54 58.83 28.12
N ARG A 58 103.89 60.00 28.28
CA ARG A 58 102.43 60.08 28.45
C ARG A 58 101.68 59.59 27.21
N LEU A 59 102.11 60.03 26.01
CA LEU A 59 101.52 59.59 24.74
C LEU A 59 101.68 58.08 24.53
N ILE A 60 102.86 57.54 24.87
CA ILE A 60 103.16 56.10 24.85
C ILE A 60 102.24 55.35 25.83
N ALA A 61 102.00 55.88 27.03
CA ALA A 61 101.11 55.27 28.02
C ALA A 61 99.64 55.29 27.58
N GLU A 62 99.18 56.40 26.97
CA GLU A 62 97.82 56.54 26.42
C GLU A 62 97.60 55.56 25.25
N ILE A 63 98.57 55.42 24.35
CA ILE A 63 98.53 54.45 23.24
C ILE A 63 98.57 53.01 23.78
N LYS A 64 99.37 52.70 24.80
CA LYS A 64 99.44 51.35 25.42
C LYS A 64 98.17 51.00 26.20
N ALA A 65 97.48 51.99 26.77
CA ALA A 65 96.19 51.80 27.41
C ALA A 65 95.08 51.46 26.39
N GLY A 66 95.09 52.12 25.23
CA GLY A 66 94.17 51.83 24.11
C GLY A 66 94.51 50.57 23.31
N ALA A 67 95.80 50.24 23.17
CA ALA A 67 96.31 49.07 22.45
C ALA A 67 96.57 47.86 23.35
N SER A 68 96.05 47.84 24.58
CA SER A 68 96.21 46.68 25.45
C SER A 68 95.43 45.48 24.89
N PRO A 69 96.02 44.26 24.81
CA PRO A 69 95.30 43.07 24.35
C PRO A 69 94.03 42.80 25.16
N ARG A 70 94.04 43.13 26.47
CA ARG A 70 92.85 43.04 27.32
C ARG A 70 91.77 44.07 26.98
N ALA A 71 92.12 45.26 26.49
CA ALA A 71 91.15 46.27 26.07
C ALA A 71 90.49 45.90 24.74
N ALA A 72 91.27 45.37 23.78
CA ALA A 72 90.75 44.87 22.51
C ALA A 72 89.80 43.67 22.69
N VAL A 73 90.15 42.71 23.55
CA VAL A 73 89.27 41.58 23.87
C VAL A 73 87.97 42.04 24.54
N ARG A 74 88.03 43.00 25.48
CA ARG A 74 86.81 43.56 26.10
C ARG A 74 85.92 44.25 25.08
N HIS A 75 86.49 45.08 24.20
CA HIS A 75 85.71 45.76 23.16
C HIS A 75 85.08 44.79 22.17
N ALA A 76 85.80 43.72 21.78
CA ALA A 76 85.24 42.67 20.95
C ALA A 76 84.10 41.93 21.67
N LEU A 77 84.26 41.63 22.96
CA LEU A 77 83.20 41.01 23.76
C LEU A 77 81.96 41.89 23.83
N GLU A 78 82.13 43.19 24.11
CA GLU A 78 81.04 44.16 24.21
C GLU A 78 80.33 44.39 22.86
N GLN A 79 81.08 44.39 21.75
CA GLN A 79 80.49 44.36 20.40
C GLN A 79 79.70 43.08 20.15
N THR A 80 80.22 41.91 20.54
CA THR A 80 79.50 40.65 20.38
C THR A 80 78.25 40.60 21.26
N GLU A 81 78.30 41.14 22.49
CA GLU A 81 77.13 41.24 23.37
C GLU A 81 76.05 42.13 22.75
N GLN A 82 76.41 43.28 22.19
CA GLN A 82 75.50 44.16 21.46
C GLN A 82 74.92 43.50 20.19
N GLN A 83 75.75 42.75 19.46
CA GLN A 83 75.29 41.98 18.29
C GLN A 83 74.30 40.89 18.69
N VAL A 84 74.58 40.17 19.79
CA VAL A 84 73.70 39.13 20.34
C VAL A 84 72.40 39.74 20.85
N SER A 85 72.44 40.85 21.59
CA SER A 85 71.22 41.51 22.06
C SER A 85 70.35 41.99 20.90
N GLY A 86 70.96 42.61 19.88
CA GLY A 86 70.25 43.04 18.67
C GLY A 86 69.70 41.88 17.83
N LEU A 87 70.36 40.71 17.84
CA LEU A 87 69.84 39.50 17.20
C LEU A 87 68.64 38.94 17.98
N LEU A 88 68.72 38.89 19.32
CA LEU A 88 67.63 38.39 20.17
C LEU A 88 66.40 39.30 20.11
N GLU A 89 66.60 40.62 20.04
CA GLU A 89 65.50 41.58 19.86
C GLU A 89 64.81 41.37 18.51
N ARG A 90 65.57 41.29 17.41
CA ARG A 90 65.02 40.95 16.09
C ARG A 90 64.35 39.59 16.07
N ALA A 91 64.89 38.59 16.75
CA ALA A 91 64.29 37.26 16.83
C ALA A 91 62.96 37.26 17.61
N ARG A 92 62.82 38.14 18.62
CA ARG A 92 61.56 38.32 19.34
C ARG A 92 60.53 39.06 18.48
N GLU A 93 60.95 40.15 17.83
CA GLU A 93 60.10 40.91 16.92
C GLU A 93 59.57 40.02 15.79
N THR A 94 60.42 39.21 15.16
CA THR A 94 59.98 38.27 14.12
C THR A 94 59.09 37.16 14.69
N ALA A 95 59.35 36.66 15.90
CA ALA A 95 58.47 35.68 16.54
C ALA A 95 57.07 36.27 16.84
N ASP A 96 57.01 37.53 17.28
CA ASP A 96 55.76 38.24 17.53
C ASP A 96 54.99 38.51 16.23
N GLU A 97 55.70 38.88 15.16
CA GLU A 97 55.11 39.03 13.81
C GLU A 97 54.52 37.71 13.31
N ILE A 98 55.28 36.61 13.39
CA ILE A 98 54.82 35.26 13.00
C ILE A 98 53.57 34.87 13.80
N THR A 99 53.56 35.17 15.11
CA THR A 99 52.42 34.84 15.95
C THR A 99 51.20 35.70 15.60
N ALA A 100 51.41 36.98 15.30
CA ALA A 100 50.34 37.90 14.90
C ALA A 100 49.75 37.53 13.54
N THR A 101 50.58 37.15 12.56
CA THR A 101 50.11 36.70 11.24
C THR A 101 49.38 35.37 11.34
N ALA A 102 49.94 34.37 12.03
CA ALA A 102 49.29 33.08 12.23
C ALA A 102 47.92 33.20 12.93
N ARG A 103 47.80 34.10 13.93
CA ARG A 103 46.51 34.38 14.59
C ARG A 103 45.50 34.99 13.63
N ARG A 104 45.89 36.00 12.83
CA ARG A 104 45.00 36.62 11.84
C ARG A 104 44.55 35.61 10.79
N GLU A 105 45.47 34.80 10.26
CA GLU A 105 45.15 33.76 9.29
C GLU A 105 44.16 32.74 9.88
N ALA A 106 44.41 32.25 11.10
CA ALA A 106 43.51 31.34 11.79
C ALA A 106 42.12 31.95 12.05
N GLU A 107 42.04 33.23 12.40
CA GLU A 107 40.77 33.94 12.55
C GLU A 107 40.01 34.03 11.24
N THR A 108 40.68 34.40 10.14
CA THR A 108 40.04 34.47 8.81
C THR A 108 39.56 33.11 8.32
N GLU A 109 40.32 32.04 8.60
CA GLU A 109 39.91 30.68 8.27
C GLU A 109 38.71 30.24 9.12
N ALA A 110 38.73 30.53 10.43
CA ALA A 110 37.62 30.25 11.33
C ALA A 110 36.34 31.00 10.93
N ASP A 111 36.44 32.24 10.47
CA ASP A 111 35.32 33.01 9.92
C ASP A 111 34.81 32.40 8.62
N GLY A 112 35.70 31.97 7.72
CA GLY A 112 35.35 31.26 6.50
C GLY A 112 34.63 29.93 6.76
N ILE A 113 35.09 29.16 7.75
CA ILE A 113 34.45 27.90 8.16
C ILE A 113 33.07 28.19 8.76
N ARG A 114 32.95 29.19 9.65
CA ARG A 114 31.67 29.58 10.25
C ARG A 114 30.66 30.04 9.19
N ALA A 115 31.09 30.80 8.20
CA ALA A 115 30.25 31.23 7.09
C ALA A 115 29.75 30.04 6.25
N LYS A 116 30.65 29.12 5.88
CA LYS A 116 30.29 27.90 5.14
C LYS A 116 29.35 27.00 5.94
N ALA A 117 29.58 26.86 7.25
CA ALA A 117 28.70 26.08 8.12
C ALA A 117 27.30 26.70 8.21
N ALA A 118 27.20 28.02 8.32
CA ALA A 118 25.92 28.73 8.30
C ALA A 118 25.19 28.55 6.97
N GLU A 119 25.89 28.65 5.85
CA GLU A 119 25.33 28.41 4.51
C GLU A 119 24.80 26.98 4.36
N LEU A 120 25.57 25.98 4.79
CA LEU A 120 25.14 24.57 4.76
C LEU A 120 23.89 24.34 5.62
N LEU A 121 23.80 24.96 6.80
CA LEU A 121 22.62 24.85 7.65
C LEU A 121 21.39 25.50 7.02
N VAL A 122 21.53 26.67 6.38
CA VAL A 122 20.43 27.33 5.68
C VAL A 122 19.95 26.47 4.51
N ASN A 123 20.87 25.94 3.70
CA ASN A 123 20.54 25.08 2.57
C ASN A 123 19.86 23.78 3.03
N ALA A 124 20.40 23.13 4.07
CA ALA A 124 19.81 21.92 4.63
C ALA A 124 18.40 22.16 5.19
N ASN A 125 18.16 23.31 5.83
CA ASN A 125 16.82 23.66 6.30
C ASN A 125 15.87 23.95 5.14
N ALA A 126 16.32 24.65 4.11
CA ALA A 126 15.50 24.92 2.92
C ALA A 126 15.12 23.62 2.19
N GLU A 127 16.05 22.66 2.05
CA GLU A 127 15.78 21.33 1.51
C GLU A 127 14.82 20.53 2.41
N ALA A 128 14.99 20.60 3.73
CA ALA A 128 14.09 19.95 4.68
C ALA A 128 12.67 20.51 4.60
N ASP A 129 12.51 21.83 4.42
CA ASP A 129 11.20 22.44 4.29
C ASP A 129 10.58 22.15 2.91
N ALA A 130 11.37 22.16 1.83
CA ALA A 130 10.91 21.74 0.51
C ALA A 130 10.38 20.29 0.54
N THR A 131 11.16 19.36 1.10
CA THR A 131 10.75 17.94 1.20
C THR A 131 9.52 17.75 2.08
N LYS A 132 9.36 18.51 3.18
CA LYS A 132 8.11 18.51 3.97
C LYS A 132 6.92 18.96 3.13
N THR A 133 7.04 20.08 2.40
CA THR A 133 5.92 20.57 1.58
C THR A 133 5.54 19.61 0.47
N GLU A 134 6.51 18.94 -0.16
CA GLU A 134 6.26 17.89 -1.15
C GLU A 134 5.55 16.68 -0.51
N ALA A 135 6.01 16.23 0.66
CA ALA A 135 5.39 15.12 1.38
C ALA A 135 3.95 15.46 1.81
N GLU A 136 3.70 16.66 2.32
CA GLU A 136 2.37 17.14 2.68
C GLU A 136 1.44 17.20 1.48
N LYS A 137 1.94 17.66 0.32
CA LYS A 137 1.20 17.66 -0.92
C LYS A 137 0.83 16.24 -1.37
N LEU A 138 1.80 15.32 -1.37
CA LEU A 138 1.54 13.92 -1.72
C LEU A 138 0.51 13.27 -0.78
N LEU A 139 0.56 13.59 0.51
CA LEU A 139 -0.43 13.11 1.48
C LEU A 139 -1.82 13.72 1.21
N ALA A 140 -1.90 14.99 0.84
CA ALA A 140 -3.15 15.65 0.49
C ALA A 140 -3.75 15.06 -0.79
N ASP A 141 -2.94 14.87 -1.83
CA ASP A 141 -3.35 14.28 -3.11
C ASP A 141 -3.83 12.84 -2.90
N SER A 142 -3.07 12.02 -2.15
CA SER A 142 -3.46 10.64 -1.84
C SER A 142 -4.76 10.56 -1.02
N LYS A 143 -4.97 11.47 -0.07
CA LYS A 143 -6.23 11.55 0.69
C LYS A 143 -7.41 11.92 -0.21
N ALA A 144 -7.24 12.92 -1.09
CA ALA A 144 -8.27 13.32 -2.03
C ALA A 144 -8.63 12.16 -2.98
N GLU A 145 -7.64 11.46 -3.53
CA GLU A 145 -7.85 10.27 -4.36
C GLU A 145 -8.60 9.17 -3.60
N ALA A 146 -8.23 8.89 -2.35
CA ALA A 146 -8.91 7.91 -1.52
C ALA A 146 -10.38 8.30 -1.24
N GLU A 147 -10.64 9.58 -0.94
CA GLU A 147 -12.00 10.09 -0.72
C GLU A 147 -12.85 9.99 -1.98
N THR A 148 -12.30 10.34 -3.15
CA THR A 148 -13.02 10.18 -4.43
C THR A 148 -13.32 8.72 -4.73
N GLY A 149 -12.38 7.80 -4.46
CA GLY A 149 -12.57 6.36 -4.61
C GLY A 149 -13.68 5.83 -3.69
N LEU A 150 -13.69 6.26 -2.43
CA LEU A 150 -14.74 5.90 -1.47
C LEU A 150 -16.12 6.44 -1.86
N ALA A 151 -16.18 7.69 -2.33
CA ALA A 151 -17.43 8.30 -2.79
C ALA A 151 -18.00 7.54 -4.00
N LYS A 152 -17.15 7.18 -4.96
CA LYS A 152 -17.55 6.39 -6.12
C LYS A 152 -18.04 4.99 -5.72
N ALA A 153 -17.30 4.29 -4.86
CA ALA A 153 -17.69 2.97 -4.39
C ALA A 153 -19.03 2.99 -3.61
N ARG A 154 -19.28 4.04 -2.83
CA ARG A 154 -20.56 4.24 -2.14
C ARG A 154 -21.71 4.47 -3.12
N ALA A 155 -21.52 5.34 -4.12
CA ALA A 155 -22.53 5.58 -5.14
C ALA A 155 -22.87 4.30 -5.93
N GLU A 156 -21.85 3.53 -6.33
CA GLU A 156 -22.06 2.24 -7.02
C GLU A 156 -22.79 1.22 -6.13
N ALA A 157 -22.47 1.16 -4.83
CA ALA A 157 -23.16 0.29 -3.89
C ALA A 157 -24.63 0.71 -3.70
N GLU A 158 -24.91 2.00 -3.60
CA GLU A 158 -26.28 2.55 -3.52
C GLU A 158 -27.08 2.23 -4.79
N ASP A 159 -26.49 2.41 -5.96
CA ASP A 159 -27.11 2.06 -7.25
C ASP A 159 -27.47 0.57 -7.33
N ILE A 160 -26.57 -0.31 -6.86
CA ILE A 160 -26.82 -1.76 -6.80
C ILE A 160 -27.98 -2.07 -5.85
N LEU A 161 -28.03 -1.44 -4.67
CA LEU A 161 -29.11 -1.66 -3.70
C LEU A 161 -30.46 -1.20 -4.26
N VAL A 162 -30.51 -0.03 -4.89
CA VAL A 162 -31.73 0.49 -5.51
C VAL A 162 -32.20 -0.44 -6.64
N ARG A 163 -31.30 -0.88 -7.50
CA ARG A 163 -31.62 -1.79 -8.60
C ARG A 163 -32.12 -3.14 -8.09
N SER A 164 -31.40 -3.73 -7.14
CA SER A 164 -31.78 -5.02 -6.55
C SER A 164 -33.13 -4.95 -5.84
N ARG A 165 -33.41 -3.85 -5.13
CA ARG A 165 -34.71 -3.61 -4.51
C ARG A 165 -35.83 -3.50 -5.54
N LEU A 166 -35.60 -2.75 -6.62
CA LEU A 166 -36.58 -2.61 -7.69
C LEU A 166 -36.86 -3.95 -8.38
N GLU A 167 -35.82 -4.74 -8.66
CA GLU A 167 -35.95 -6.10 -9.22
C GLU A 167 -36.75 -7.00 -8.28
N ALA A 168 -36.43 -7.00 -6.98
CA ALA A 168 -37.17 -7.77 -5.98
C ALA A 168 -38.65 -7.35 -5.93
N GLU A 169 -38.95 -6.05 -5.88
CA GLU A 169 -40.32 -5.54 -5.89
C GLU A 169 -41.08 -5.95 -7.16
N ASN A 170 -40.42 -5.93 -8.32
CA ASN A 170 -41.03 -6.38 -9.57
C ASN A 170 -41.30 -7.89 -9.58
N THR A 171 -40.38 -8.71 -9.04
CA THR A 171 -40.62 -10.16 -8.93
C THR A 171 -41.79 -10.48 -8.00
N VAL A 172 -41.91 -9.76 -6.87
CA VAL A 172 -43.04 -9.92 -5.95
C VAL A 172 -44.35 -9.53 -6.61
N LYS A 173 -44.39 -8.38 -7.30
CA LYS A 173 -45.59 -7.94 -8.04
C LYS A 173 -45.99 -8.94 -9.12
N GLY A 174 -45.02 -9.46 -9.88
CA GLY A 174 -45.26 -10.50 -10.89
C GLY A 174 -45.83 -11.77 -10.28
N ALA A 175 -45.21 -12.29 -9.22
CA ALA A 175 -45.68 -13.48 -8.52
C ALA A 175 -47.08 -13.31 -7.91
N GLN A 176 -47.39 -12.12 -7.38
CA GLN A 176 -48.72 -11.79 -6.87
C GLN A 176 -49.76 -11.78 -8.01
N GLY A 177 -49.45 -11.13 -9.14
CA GLY A 177 -50.32 -11.13 -10.31
C GLY A 177 -50.61 -12.55 -10.83
N GLU A 178 -49.57 -13.38 -10.97
CA GLU A 178 -49.76 -14.79 -11.37
C GLU A 178 -50.60 -15.60 -10.37
N ALA A 179 -50.43 -15.35 -9.06
CA ALA A 179 -51.23 -16.02 -8.03
C ALA A 179 -52.70 -15.61 -8.11
N ASP A 180 -52.98 -14.32 -8.32
CA ASP A 180 -54.34 -13.79 -8.47
C ASP A 180 -55.02 -14.34 -9.73
N GLU A 181 -54.30 -14.42 -10.85
CA GLU A 181 -54.78 -15.03 -12.09
C GLU A 181 -55.13 -16.50 -11.90
N ARG A 182 -54.25 -17.29 -11.26
CA ARG A 182 -54.51 -18.71 -10.94
C ARG A 182 -55.73 -18.86 -10.04
N LEU A 183 -55.90 -17.99 -9.03
CA LEU A 183 -57.08 -18.02 -8.17
C LEU A 183 -58.36 -17.70 -8.93
N GLN A 184 -58.33 -16.74 -9.86
CA GLN A 184 -59.48 -16.41 -10.69
C GLN A 184 -59.86 -17.58 -11.62
N GLN A 185 -58.88 -18.23 -12.24
CA GLN A 185 -59.09 -19.41 -13.07
C GLN A 185 -59.75 -20.54 -12.27
N LEU A 186 -59.17 -20.90 -11.12
CA LEU A 186 -59.74 -21.95 -10.25
C LEU A 186 -61.16 -21.60 -9.77
N ARG A 187 -61.43 -20.33 -9.46
CA ARG A 187 -62.79 -19.88 -9.07
C ARG A 187 -63.77 -20.04 -10.23
N ALA A 188 -63.37 -19.70 -11.45
CA ALA A 188 -64.21 -19.86 -12.64
C ALA A 188 -64.50 -21.34 -12.95
N GLU A 189 -63.48 -22.20 -12.85
CA GLU A 189 -63.62 -23.65 -13.01
C GLU A 189 -64.56 -24.26 -11.97
N LEU A 190 -64.38 -23.90 -10.68
CA LEU A 190 -65.27 -24.36 -9.62
C LEU A 190 -66.71 -23.87 -9.81
N ALA A 191 -66.90 -22.64 -10.26
CA ALA A 191 -68.22 -22.11 -10.57
C ALA A 191 -68.88 -22.85 -11.75
N SER A 192 -68.11 -23.13 -12.81
CA SER A 192 -68.56 -23.93 -13.94
C SER A 192 -68.94 -25.35 -13.52
N LEU A 193 -68.09 -26.04 -12.76
CA LEU A 193 -68.34 -27.38 -12.29
C LEU A 193 -69.58 -27.44 -11.38
N ARG A 194 -69.73 -26.49 -10.45
CA ARG A 194 -70.93 -26.36 -9.62
C ARG A 194 -72.17 -26.15 -10.48
N GLY A 195 -72.12 -25.23 -11.44
CA GLY A 195 -73.22 -24.98 -12.38
C GLY A 195 -73.64 -26.23 -13.15
N GLN A 196 -72.66 -27.02 -13.63
CA GLN A 196 -72.92 -28.30 -14.31
C GLN A 196 -73.58 -29.32 -13.39
N THR A 197 -73.08 -29.49 -12.15
CA THR A 197 -73.68 -30.42 -11.18
C THR A 197 -75.11 -30.01 -10.80
N GLU A 198 -75.35 -28.72 -10.58
CA GLU A 198 -76.70 -28.24 -10.27
C GLU A 198 -77.64 -28.40 -11.46
N ALA A 199 -77.18 -28.15 -12.69
CA ALA A 199 -77.97 -28.38 -13.89
C ALA A 199 -78.34 -29.86 -14.03
N ARG A 200 -77.39 -30.77 -13.82
CA ARG A 200 -77.64 -32.21 -13.86
C ARG A 200 -78.61 -32.67 -12.75
N MET A 201 -78.51 -32.09 -11.56
CA MET A 201 -79.47 -32.34 -10.48
C MET A 201 -80.87 -31.85 -10.83
N ARG A 202 -81.00 -30.68 -11.45
CA ARG A 202 -82.31 -30.17 -11.94
C ARG A 202 -82.89 -31.07 -13.01
N GLU A 203 -82.06 -31.58 -13.93
CA GLU A 203 -82.47 -32.55 -14.94
C GLU A 203 -82.98 -33.85 -14.28
N PHE A 204 -82.20 -34.45 -13.38
CA PHE A 204 -82.65 -35.65 -12.65
C PHE A 204 -83.94 -35.43 -11.83
N GLN A 205 -84.12 -34.24 -11.23
CA GLN A 205 -85.34 -33.89 -10.52
C GLN A 205 -86.54 -33.77 -11.49
N ALA A 206 -86.34 -33.19 -12.68
CA ALA A 206 -87.37 -33.09 -13.70
C ALA A 206 -87.75 -34.47 -14.25
N ASP A 207 -86.77 -35.32 -14.55
CA ASP A 207 -86.98 -36.71 -14.99
C ASP A 207 -87.74 -37.50 -13.91
N THR A 208 -87.34 -37.35 -12.65
CA THR A 208 -88.03 -37.99 -11.52
C THR A 208 -89.48 -37.52 -11.45
N ALA A 209 -89.74 -36.22 -11.55
CA ALA A 209 -91.10 -35.67 -11.55
C ALA A 209 -91.93 -36.19 -12.74
N ALA A 210 -91.34 -36.31 -13.93
CA ALA A 210 -91.98 -36.87 -15.11
C ALA A 210 -92.39 -38.35 -14.90
N VAL A 211 -91.49 -39.19 -14.37
CA VAL A 211 -91.80 -40.60 -14.06
C VAL A 211 -92.92 -40.74 -13.02
N TRP A 212 -92.95 -39.88 -12.00
CA TRP A 212 -94.03 -39.87 -11.01
C TRP A 212 -95.37 -39.48 -11.62
N GLU A 213 -95.36 -38.54 -12.55
CA GLU A 213 -96.54 -38.10 -13.29
C GLU A 213 -97.06 -39.19 -14.23
N GLU A 214 -96.17 -39.85 -14.98
CA GLU A 214 -96.50 -41.03 -15.79
C GLU A 214 -97.11 -42.14 -14.93
N ARG A 215 -96.50 -42.44 -13.77
CA ARG A 215 -97.05 -43.42 -12.84
C ARG A 215 -98.46 -43.05 -12.38
N ARG A 216 -98.70 -41.77 -12.04
CA ARG A 216 -100.02 -41.28 -11.62
C ARG A 216 -101.05 -41.47 -12.74
N GLN A 217 -100.68 -41.14 -13.98
CA GLN A 217 -101.54 -41.34 -15.14
C GLN A 217 -101.82 -42.83 -15.40
N LEU A 218 -100.83 -43.70 -15.31
CA LEU A 218 -101.00 -45.15 -15.47
C LEU A 218 -101.91 -45.74 -14.39
N LEU A 219 -101.73 -45.33 -13.13
CA LEU A 219 -102.61 -45.73 -12.02
C LEU A 219 -104.06 -45.29 -12.28
N GLU A 220 -104.27 -44.06 -12.78
CA GLU A 220 -105.61 -43.56 -13.14
C GLU A 220 -106.21 -44.32 -14.32
N GLN A 221 -105.40 -44.64 -15.35
CA GLN A 221 -105.82 -45.49 -16.47
C GLN A 221 -106.21 -46.90 -15.99
N MET A 222 -105.42 -47.51 -15.09
CA MET A 222 -105.76 -48.81 -14.49
C MET A 222 -107.04 -48.74 -13.66
N ARG A 223 -107.25 -47.68 -12.88
CA ARG A 223 -108.50 -47.46 -12.15
C ARG A 223 -109.69 -47.31 -13.11
N GLY A 224 -109.51 -46.57 -14.21
CA GLY A 224 -110.52 -46.44 -15.25
C GLY A 224 -110.85 -47.77 -15.95
N MET A 225 -109.84 -48.59 -16.27
CA MET A 225 -110.04 -49.94 -16.80
C MET A 225 -110.74 -50.85 -15.80
N ALA A 226 -110.34 -50.81 -14.53
CA ALA A 226 -111.00 -51.57 -13.46
C ALA A 226 -112.47 -51.15 -13.30
N SER A 227 -112.77 -49.85 -13.33
CA SER A 227 -114.16 -49.35 -13.31
C SER A 227 -114.97 -49.90 -14.49
N ARG A 228 -114.41 -49.88 -15.71
CA ARG A 228 -115.07 -50.45 -16.89
C ARG A 228 -115.30 -51.96 -16.79
N LEU A 229 -114.36 -52.70 -16.21
CA LEU A 229 -114.53 -54.13 -15.95
C LEU A 229 -115.64 -54.38 -14.92
N VAL A 230 -115.73 -53.54 -13.87
CA VAL A 230 -116.83 -53.58 -12.90
C VAL A 230 -118.17 -53.25 -13.57
N ASP A 231 -118.23 -52.20 -14.39
CA ASP A 231 -119.44 -51.83 -15.13
C ASP A 231 -119.87 -52.95 -16.09
N LEU A 232 -118.92 -53.59 -16.79
CA LEU A 232 -119.17 -54.74 -17.65
C LEU A 232 -119.67 -55.96 -16.85
N ALA A 233 -119.07 -56.24 -15.70
CA ALA A 233 -119.48 -57.33 -14.81
C ALA A 233 -120.89 -57.07 -14.25
N ASN A 234 -121.22 -55.83 -13.86
CA ASN A 234 -122.56 -55.44 -13.44
C ASN A 234 -123.57 -55.60 -14.60
N ALA A 235 -123.23 -55.13 -15.80
CA ALA A 235 -124.06 -55.30 -16.99
C ALA A 235 -124.24 -56.78 -17.39
N ALA A 236 -123.25 -57.64 -17.14
CA ALA A 236 -123.35 -59.09 -17.31
C ALA A 236 -124.16 -59.75 -16.19
N THR A 237 -124.13 -59.22 -14.96
CA THR A 237 -124.96 -59.69 -13.83
C THR A 237 -126.43 -59.29 -14.03
N GLU A 238 -126.70 -58.14 -14.65
CA GLU A 238 -128.02 -57.74 -15.15
C GLU A 238 -128.46 -58.57 -16.38
N ARG A 239 -127.56 -59.36 -16.97
CA ARG A 239 -127.80 -60.26 -18.09
C ARG A 239 -127.67 -61.72 -17.62
N GLU A 240 -128.72 -62.23 -16.98
CA GLU A 240 -128.86 -63.63 -16.56
C GLU A 240 -128.30 -64.63 -17.60
N PRO A 241 -127.34 -65.50 -17.22
CA PRO A 241 -127.14 -66.78 -17.87
C PRO A 241 -127.83 -67.89 -17.07
N ASP A 242 -128.64 -68.70 -17.76
CA ASP A 242 -129.06 -70.02 -17.29
C ASP A 242 -127.84 -70.94 -17.16
N GLU A 243 -127.62 -71.52 -15.98
CA GLU A 243 -126.72 -72.67 -15.80
C GLU A 243 -127.25 -73.89 -16.56
N PRO A 244 -126.34 -74.77 -17.02
CA PRO A 244 -126.33 -76.07 -16.34
C PRO A 244 -124.94 -76.57 -15.92
N ASP A 245 -124.95 -77.01 -14.68
CA ASP A 245 -124.22 -78.07 -13.98
C ASP A 245 -123.42 -79.08 -14.84
N LEU A 246 -122.12 -79.21 -14.57
CA LEU A 246 -121.30 -80.39 -14.86
C LEU A 246 -120.25 -80.59 -13.74
N LEU A 247 -120.72 -81.13 -12.62
CA LEU A 247 -119.91 -82.06 -11.85
C LEU A 247 -119.58 -83.29 -12.72
N GLU A 248 -118.33 -83.76 -12.59
CA GLU A 248 -117.86 -85.14 -12.85
C GLU A 248 -117.05 -85.41 -14.15
N ALA A 249 -115.74 -85.13 -14.08
CA ALA A 249 -114.72 -85.93 -14.78
C ALA A 249 -113.38 -85.89 -13.99
N LEU A 250 -113.22 -86.95 -13.19
CA LEU A 250 -112.09 -87.43 -12.39
C LEU A 250 -110.69 -87.22 -13.03
N GLU A 251 -109.77 -86.55 -12.32
CA GLU A 251 -108.58 -87.10 -11.61
C GLU A 251 -107.31 -87.36 -12.48
N PRO A 252 -106.15 -87.80 -11.93
CA PRO A 252 -104.95 -86.99 -11.77
C PRO A 252 -103.78 -87.51 -12.63
N LYS A 253 -102.64 -86.78 -12.70
CA LYS A 253 -101.30 -87.37 -12.92
C LYS A 253 -100.15 -86.38 -12.76
N THR A 254 -99.29 -86.68 -11.79
CA THR A 254 -97.86 -86.38 -11.73
C THR A 254 -97.07 -87.01 -12.88
N GLN A 255 -96.10 -86.27 -13.44
CA GLN A 255 -94.73 -86.65 -13.87
C GLN A 255 -94.16 -85.49 -14.71
N ALA A 256 -93.10 -84.78 -14.28
CA ALA A 256 -91.67 -85.12 -14.36
C ALA A 256 -91.08 -84.99 -15.78
N GLU A 257 -90.07 -84.09 -15.87
CA GLU A 257 -88.93 -84.04 -16.82
C GLU A 257 -89.27 -83.80 -18.31
N THR A 258 -88.62 -82.91 -19.06
CA THR A 258 -87.19 -82.97 -19.41
C THR A 258 -86.75 -81.66 -20.12
N GLU A 259 -85.52 -81.22 -19.85
CA GLU A 259 -84.66 -80.38 -20.70
C GLU A 259 -84.39 -81.05 -22.08
N PRO A 260 -83.94 -80.32 -23.12
CA PRO A 260 -82.49 -80.23 -23.39
C PRO A 260 -82.06 -78.81 -23.85
N GLN A 261 -80.90 -78.28 -23.45
CA GLN A 261 -79.57 -78.45 -24.06
C GLN A 261 -79.61 -78.52 -25.62
N ALA A 262 -78.79 -77.82 -26.41
CA ALA A 262 -77.40 -77.39 -26.20
C ALA A 262 -76.97 -76.41 -27.32
N ALA A 263 -75.98 -75.56 -26.97
CA ALA A 263 -74.73 -75.30 -27.70
C ALA A 263 -74.79 -74.62 -29.10
N ASN A 264 -73.82 -73.81 -29.55
CA ASN A 264 -72.50 -73.47 -29.02
C ASN A 264 -71.94 -72.23 -29.74
N SER A 265 -70.94 -71.60 -29.09
CA SER A 265 -69.69 -71.02 -29.66
C SER A 265 -69.76 -69.90 -30.71
N GLY A 266 -68.97 -68.82 -30.61
CA GLY A 266 -67.82 -68.60 -29.71
C GLY A 266 -67.16 -67.23 -29.88
N GLU A 267 -66.19 -67.01 -28.98
CA GLU A 267 -64.95 -66.19 -29.03
C GLU A 267 -65.08 -64.71 -29.49
N ALA A 268 -64.53 -63.71 -28.79
CA ALA A 268 -63.20 -63.65 -28.20
C ALA A 268 -63.04 -62.53 -27.14
N GLU A 269 -62.09 -62.82 -26.22
CA GLU A 269 -61.13 -61.93 -25.54
C GLU A 269 -61.59 -60.72 -24.69
N SER A 270 -61.37 -60.73 -23.36
CA SER A 270 -60.11 -60.40 -22.64
C SER A 270 -59.87 -58.86 -22.64
N THR A 271 -59.86 -58.11 -21.54
CA THR A 271 -59.24 -58.30 -20.22
C THR A 271 -59.77 -57.24 -19.24
N VAL A 272 -59.79 -57.58 -17.96
CA VAL A 272 -59.83 -56.63 -16.83
C VAL A 272 -58.46 -56.73 -16.14
N PRO A 273 -57.90 -55.64 -15.58
CA PRO A 273 -56.97 -55.79 -14.47
C PRO A 273 -57.52 -55.16 -13.19
N THR A 274 -57.28 -55.86 -12.08
CA THR A 274 -57.53 -55.44 -10.70
C THR A 274 -56.19 -55.51 -9.95
N VAL A 275 -55.80 -54.34 -9.44
CA VAL A 275 -55.04 -54.05 -8.20
C VAL A 275 -53.56 -54.45 -8.10
N GLU A 276 -52.72 -53.43 -7.86
CA GLU A 276 -51.67 -53.51 -6.85
C GLU A 276 -51.54 -52.16 -6.12
N ALA A 277 -51.64 -52.20 -4.79
CA ALA A 277 -51.32 -51.10 -3.89
C ALA A 277 -49.88 -51.28 -3.41
N GLY A 278 -49.07 -50.22 -3.49
CA GLY A 278 -47.70 -50.22 -3.00
C GLY A 278 -47.03 -48.85 -3.10
N GLU A 279 -47.20 -48.04 -2.07
CA GLU A 279 -46.20 -47.06 -1.61
C GLU A 279 -45.71 -47.54 -0.22
N PRO A 280 -44.48 -47.20 0.27
CA PRO A 280 -43.91 -45.87 0.11
C PRO A 280 -42.35 -45.70 0.13
N THR A 281 -41.95 -44.46 -0.15
CA THR A 281 -40.78 -43.69 0.36
C THR A 281 -39.37 -43.81 -0.25
N ASN A 282 -38.83 -42.59 -0.47
CA ASN A 282 -37.47 -42.08 -0.24
C ASN A 282 -36.31 -42.50 -1.15
N GLY A 283 -35.65 -41.48 -1.72
CA GLY A 283 -34.28 -41.59 -2.21
C GLY A 283 -33.87 -40.50 -3.20
N GLU A 284 -33.56 -39.32 -2.70
CA GLU A 284 -32.83 -38.28 -3.43
C GLU A 284 -31.57 -38.83 -4.12
N GLY A 285 -31.42 -38.55 -5.41
CA GLY A 285 -30.25 -38.93 -6.20
C GLY A 285 -29.91 -37.86 -7.22
N ARG A 286 -29.43 -36.72 -6.72
CA ARG A 286 -28.79 -35.64 -7.49
C ARG A 286 -27.81 -36.20 -8.54
N THR A 287 -27.99 -35.82 -9.80
CA THR A 287 -26.85 -35.70 -10.72
C THR A 287 -26.83 -34.27 -11.27
N PRO A 288 -25.80 -33.45 -10.97
CA PRO A 288 -25.67 -32.14 -11.57
C PRO A 288 -25.09 -32.28 -12.98
N LYS A 289 -25.86 -31.82 -13.98
CA LYS A 289 -25.34 -31.56 -15.33
C LYS A 289 -24.34 -30.41 -15.22
N LYS A 290 -23.07 -30.73 -15.46
CA LYS A 290 -21.91 -29.85 -15.41
C LYS A 290 -22.12 -28.64 -16.32
N ILE A 291 -22.18 -27.45 -15.73
CA ILE A 291 -22.09 -26.17 -16.44
C ILE A 291 -20.65 -26.06 -16.95
N ALA A 292 -20.47 -26.07 -18.27
CA ALA A 292 -19.21 -25.71 -18.90
C ALA A 292 -19.04 -24.19 -18.86
N GLY A 293 -18.58 -23.66 -17.73
CA GLY A 293 -17.99 -22.34 -17.64
C GLY A 293 -16.51 -22.42 -18.02
N SER A 294 -16.17 -22.14 -19.27
CA SER A 294 -14.77 -21.90 -19.65
C SER A 294 -14.40 -20.47 -19.24
N GLY A 295 -13.87 -20.33 -18.03
CA GLY A 295 -13.25 -19.10 -17.56
C GLY A 295 -12.02 -18.76 -18.39
N GLN A 296 -12.08 -17.60 -19.05
CA GLN A 296 -10.90 -16.83 -19.41
C GLN A 296 -10.26 -16.34 -18.10
N SER A 297 -9.00 -16.70 -17.84
CA SER A 297 -8.01 -15.84 -17.18
C SER A 297 -6.69 -16.56 -17.01
N LYS A 298 -5.73 -16.23 -17.87
CA LYS A 298 -4.30 -16.31 -17.56
C LYS A 298 -3.70 -14.95 -17.87
N GLN A 299 -3.77 -14.03 -16.90
CA GLN A 299 -2.86 -12.90 -16.86
C GLN A 299 -1.55 -13.39 -16.26
N GLY A 300 -0.56 -13.66 -17.12
CA GLY A 300 0.83 -13.81 -16.73
C GLY A 300 1.46 -12.43 -16.65
N ILE A 301 1.64 -11.94 -15.43
CA ILE A 301 2.41 -10.74 -15.10
C ILE A 301 3.84 -10.93 -15.60
N LYS A 302 4.27 -10.14 -16.58
CA LYS A 302 5.69 -9.96 -16.95
C LYS A 302 6.15 -8.59 -16.48
N THR A 303 6.80 -8.57 -15.32
CA THR A 303 7.54 -7.44 -14.78
C THR A 303 8.99 -7.44 -15.30
N ARG A 304 9.49 -6.22 -15.57
CA ARG A 304 10.91 -5.80 -15.70
C ARG A 304 11.66 -6.12 -17.00
N ARG A 305 12.01 -5.07 -17.75
CA ARG A 305 13.29 -4.35 -17.62
C ARG A 305 13.34 -3.17 -18.60
N ARG A 306 13.62 -1.99 -18.08
CA ARG A 306 14.01 -0.79 -18.82
C ARG A 306 15.55 -0.76 -18.81
N PRO A 307 16.27 -0.67 -19.94
CA PRO A 307 17.67 -0.28 -19.91
C PRO A 307 17.78 1.25 -20.05
N SER A 308 18.75 1.79 -19.32
CA SER A 308 19.32 3.12 -19.52
C SER A 308 19.93 3.27 -20.91
#